data_AF-A0A5C5YQY8-F1
#
_entry.id   AF-A0A5C5YQY8-F1
#
_cell.length_a   1.000
_cell.length_b   1.000
_cell.length_c   1.000
_cell.angle_alpha   90.00
_cell.angle_beta   90.00
_cell.angle_gamma   90.00
#
_symmetry.space_group_name_H-M   'P 1'
#
loop_
_entity.id
_entity.type
_entity.pdbx_description
1 polymer ?
#
loop_
_entity_poly.entity_id
_entity_poly.type
_entity_poly.pdbx_seq_one_letter_code
_entity_poly.pdbx_strand_id
1 'polypeptide(L)' 'MKRHSTLALAAALLMIGATTGCERKEKVLEVDSPGLQVDVERNVDTGEVEVNVDEE' A
#
# COMPACT_ATOMS: atom_id res chain seq x y z
N MET A 1 -23.52 -23.05 -27.45
CA MET A 1 -23.20 -22.10 -26.35
C MET A 1 -21.94 -22.56 -25.62
N LYS A 2 -20.74 -22.16 -26.05
CA LYS A 2 -19.47 -22.53 -25.35
C LYS A 2 -18.33 -21.51 -25.49
N ARG A 3 -18.56 -20.38 -26.18
CA ARG A 3 -17.55 -19.34 -26.46
C ARG A 3 -17.69 -18.06 -25.60
N HIS A 4 -18.78 -17.91 -24.84
CA HIS A 4 -18.97 -16.74 -23.96
C HIS A 4 -18.32 -16.92 -22.58
N SER A 5 -18.01 -18.17 -22.18
CA SER A 5 -17.50 -18.48 -20.84
C SER A 5 -16.05 -18.04 -20.62
N THR A 6 -15.23 -18.02 -21.69
CA THR A 6 -13.81 -17.66 -21.58
C THR A 6 -13.58 -16.15 -21.61
N LEU A 7 -14.42 -15.40 -22.34
CA LEU A 7 -14.37 -13.94 -22.39
C LEU A 7 -14.83 -13.27 -21.09
N ALA A 8 -15.84 -13.84 -20.43
CA ALA A 8 -16.33 -13.32 -19.14
C ALA A 8 -15.30 -13.48 -18.01
N LEU A 9 -14.53 -14.57 -18.01
CA LEU A 9 -13.52 -14.85 -16.98
C LEU A 9 -12.30 -13.90 -17.10
N ALA A 10 -11.87 -13.60 -18.32
CA ALA A 10 -10.74 -12.69 -18.55
C ALA A 10 -11.07 -11.23 -18.15
N ALA A 11 -12.31 -10.79 -18.38
CA ALA A 11 -12.75 -9.45 -17.96
C ALA A 11 -12.88 -9.30 -16.43
N ALA A 12 -13.24 -10.38 -15.72
CA ALA A 12 -13.36 -10.35 -14.26
C ALA A 12 -12.00 -10.23 -13.55
N LEU A 13 -10.92 -10.79 -14.12
CA LEU A 13 -9.59 -10.75 -13.52
C LEU A 13 -8.90 -9.37 -13.63
N LEU A 14 -9.22 -8.57 -14.66
CA LEU A 14 -8.66 -7.22 -14.83
C LEU A 14 -9.21 -6.19 -13.83
N MET A 15 -10.42 -6.41 -13.29
CA MET A 15 -11.05 -5.48 -12.35
C MET A 15 -10.54 -5.60 -10.91
N ILE A 16 -9.87 -6.71 -10.58
CA ILE A 16 -9.38 -6.96 -9.21
C ILE A 16 -8.09 -6.17 -8.95
N GLY A 17 -7.27 -5.91 -9.98
CA GLY A 17 -6.00 -5.19 -9.84
C GLY A 17 -6.09 -3.66 -9.71
N ALA A 18 -7.27 -3.06 -9.87
CA ALA A 18 -7.44 -1.60 -9.87
C ALA A 18 -7.93 -1.02 -8.53
N THR A 19 -8.29 -1.85 -7.55
CA THR A 19 -8.87 -1.39 -6.27
C THR A 19 -7.87 -1.39 -5.11
N THR A 20 -6.78 -2.14 -5.22
CA THR A 20 -5.61 -1.97 -4.35
C THR A 20 -4.67 -0.99 -5.04
N GLY A 21 -5.01 0.30 -4.98
CA GLY A 21 -4.05 1.35 -5.34
C GLY A 21 -2.80 1.13 -4.49
N CYS A 22 -1.64 0.97 -5.11
CA CYS A 22 -0.38 0.87 -4.38
C CYS A 22 -0.29 2.07 -3.43
N GLU A 23 -0.21 1.82 -2.12
CA GLU A 23 -0.09 2.88 -1.14
C GLU A 23 1.14 3.74 -1.47
N ARG A 24 0.93 5.03 -1.65
CA ARG A 24 2.03 5.98 -1.86
C ARG A 24 2.39 6.59 -0.52
N LYS A 25 3.32 5.95 0.17
CA LYS A 25 3.92 6.47 1.41
C LYS A 25 5.18 7.28 1.10
N GLU A 26 5.32 8.43 1.75
CA GLU A 26 6.56 9.22 1.80
C GLU A 26 7.14 9.18 3.21
N LYS A 27 8.47 9.04 3.32
CA LYS A 27 9.18 9.12 4.60
C LYS A 27 9.33 10.59 5.01
N VAL A 28 8.78 10.95 6.16
CA VAL A 28 8.75 12.33 6.66
C VAL A 28 9.88 12.59 7.65
N LEU A 29 10.12 11.65 8.56
CA LEU A 29 11.15 11.76 9.58
C LEU A 29 11.69 10.37 9.93
N GLU A 30 12.99 10.28 10.12
CA GLU A 30 13.71 9.13 10.65
C GLU A 30 14.59 9.63 11.79
N VAL A 31 14.47 9.01 12.96
CA VAL A 31 15.37 9.27 14.08
C VAL A 31 15.97 7.95 14.52
N ASP A 32 17.27 7.81 14.26
CA ASP A 32 18.08 6.71 14.77
C ASP A 32 18.78 7.15 16.05
N SER A 33 18.46 6.48 17.16
CA SER A 33 19.14 6.66 18.43
C SER A 33 19.51 5.30 19.04
N PRO A 34 20.55 5.22 19.88
CA PRO A 34 20.93 3.95 20.49
C PRO A 34 19.75 3.34 21.28
N GLY A 35 19.28 2.18 20.83
CA GLY A 35 18.17 1.44 21.46
C GLY A 35 16.76 1.93 21.10
N LEU A 36 16.64 2.89 20.18
CA LEU A 36 15.33 3.42 19.76
C LEU A 36 15.39 3.96 18.33
N GLN A 37 14.53 3.42 17.47
CA GLN A 37 14.27 3.89 16.12
C GLN A 37 12.85 4.48 16.04
N VAL A 38 12.73 5.65 15.42
CA VAL A 38 11.43 6.28 15.17
C VAL A 38 11.30 6.62 13.69
N ASP A 39 10.29 6.06 13.04
CA ASP A 39 9.95 6.30 11.65
C ASP A 39 8.58 6.96 11.53
N VAL A 40 8.51 8.06 10.78
CA VAL A 40 7.25 8.74 10.46
C VAL A 40 7.04 8.71 8.96
N GLU A 41 5.95 8.06 8.54
CA GLU A 41 5.53 7.99 7.15
C GLU A 41 4.20 8.70 6.95
N ARG A 42 4.02 9.31 5.78
CA ARG A 42 2.75 9.92 5.40
C ARG A 42 2.28 9.34 4.08
N ASN A 43 1.01 8.95 4.02
CA ASN A 43 0.35 8.62 2.77
C ASN A 43 0.06 9.93 2.02
N VAL A 44 0.65 10.12 0.84
CA VAL A 44 0.47 11.36 0.06
C VAL A 44 -0.92 11.49 -0.53
N ASP A 45 -1.63 10.36 -0.69
CA ASP A 45 -2.94 10.30 -1.32
C ASP A 45 -4.07 10.53 -0.29
N THR A 46 -3.95 9.99 0.92
CA THR A 46 -4.96 10.12 1.98
C THR A 46 -4.62 11.16 3.03
N GLY A 47 -3.34 11.53 3.15
CA GLY A 47 -2.83 12.37 4.23
C GLY A 47 -2.69 11.64 5.57
N GLU A 48 -2.94 10.34 5.62
CA GLU A 48 -2.73 9.49 6.81
C GLU A 48 -1.26 9.51 7.23
N VAL A 49 -1.02 9.57 8.54
CA VAL A 49 0.32 9.59 9.12
C VAL A 49 0.48 8.37 10.01
N GLU A 50 1.53 7.61 9.76
CA GLU A 50 1.91 6.43 10.51
C GLU A 50 3.21 6.73 11.26
N VAL A 51 3.25 6.39 12.55
CA VAL A 51 4.42 6.56 13.40
C VAL A 51 4.79 5.20 13.95
N ASN A 52 5.96 4.72 13.57
CA ASN A 52 6.54 3.47 14.03
C ASN A 52 7.65 3.77 15.03
N VAL A 53 7.63 3.04 16.14
CA VAL A 53 8.63 3.16 17.21
C VAL A 53 9.11 1.76 17.52
N ASP A 54 10.38 1.51 17.21
CA ASP A 54 11.05 0.24 17.43
C ASP A 54 12.09 0.39 18.55
N GLU A 55 11.97 -0.44 19.57
CA GLU A 55 12.93 -0.54 20.68
C GLU A 55 13.78 -1.82 20.44
N GLU A 56 15.11 -1.70 20.36
CA GLU A 56 16.05 -2.83 20.22
C GLU A 56 16.38 -3.51 21.56
#